data_AF-A0A089I6B8-F1
#
_entry.id   AF-A0A089I6B8-F1
#
_cell.length_a   1.000
_cell.length_b   1.000
_cell.length_c   1.000
_cell.angle_alpha   90.00
_cell.angle_beta   90.00
_cell.angle_gamma   90.00
#
_symmetry.space_group_name_H-M   'P 1'
#
loop_
_entity.id
_entity.type
_entity.pdbx_description
1 polymer ?
#
loop_
_entity_poly.entity_id
_entity_poly.type
_entity_poly.pdbx_seq_one_letter_code
_entity_poly.pdbx_strand_id
1 'polypeptide(L)'
;MEPTFMQIRGKSPAVKAEVISQLTGGQQALCMFRVMYGHSYKSAAEYYAWISYMLSIPGYWDRMMEGVRFFDESGIVALLEETRGQLEARNSRLKVNWGDATLMDLERDDELMQMIKSLFDRFEQVAPMTHSIIAKYIRSHPEEFVLLAD
;
A
#
# COMPACT_ATOMS: atom_id res chain seq x y z
N MET A 1 -4.67 16.68 0.47
CA MET A 1 -4.50 15.42 -0.30
C MET A 1 -5.48 15.22 -1.46
N GLU A 2 -6.79 15.50 -1.34
CA GLU A 2 -7.71 15.24 -2.49
C GLU A 2 -7.33 15.97 -3.80
N PRO A 3 -6.86 17.23 -3.77
CA PRO A 3 -6.34 17.89 -4.97
C PRO A 3 -5.18 17.15 -5.64
N THR A 4 -4.26 16.59 -4.86
CA THR A 4 -3.17 15.74 -5.34
C THR A 4 -3.72 14.47 -6.00
N PHE A 5 -4.72 13.81 -5.39
CA PHE A 5 -5.31 12.59 -5.96
C PHE A 5 -5.99 12.83 -7.30
N MET A 6 -6.67 13.96 -7.48
CA MET A 6 -7.25 14.34 -8.77
C MET A 6 -6.20 14.48 -9.87
N GLN A 7 -4.98 14.87 -9.52
CA GLN A 7 -3.88 15.02 -10.48
C GLN A 7 -3.17 13.71 -10.82
N ILE A 8 -3.24 12.68 -9.97
CA ILE A 8 -2.52 11.41 -10.20
C ILE A 8 -3.43 10.23 -10.62
N ARG A 9 -4.74 10.27 -10.34
CA ARG A 9 -5.68 9.20 -10.70
C ARG A 9 -5.73 9.01 -12.23
N GLY A 10 -5.55 7.77 -12.67
CA GLY A 10 -5.59 7.39 -14.09
C GLY A 10 -4.46 7.98 -14.95
N LYS A 11 -3.46 8.64 -14.36
CA LYS A 11 -2.34 9.24 -15.10
C LYS A 11 -1.16 8.29 -15.27
N SER A 12 -0.25 8.64 -16.19
CA SER A 12 0.98 7.89 -16.42
C SER A 12 1.91 7.94 -15.21
N PRO A 13 2.80 6.94 -15.03
CA PRO A 13 3.78 6.94 -13.94
C PRO A 13 4.62 8.23 -13.86
N ALA A 14 4.99 8.81 -15.01
CA ALA A 14 5.76 10.05 -15.08
C ALA A 14 5.01 11.23 -14.46
N VAL A 15 3.73 11.41 -14.83
CA VAL A 15 2.87 12.48 -14.27
C VAL A 15 2.66 12.26 -12.76
N LYS A 16 2.47 11.01 -12.32
CA LYS A 16 2.35 10.70 -10.90
C LYS A 16 3.62 11.10 -10.15
N ALA A 17 4.79 10.75 -10.68
CA ALA A 17 6.07 11.05 -10.06
C ALA A 17 6.33 12.55 -9.94
N GLU A 18 6.01 13.33 -10.98
CA GLU A 18 6.15 14.79 -11.00
C GLU A 18 5.25 15.46 -9.95
N VAL A 19 3.97 15.07 -9.87
CA VAL A 19 3.05 15.62 -8.88
C VAL A 19 3.47 15.25 -7.45
N ILE A 20 3.93 14.01 -7.24
CA ILE A 20 4.39 13.55 -5.92
C ILE A 20 5.68 14.27 -5.51
N SER A 21 6.60 14.59 -6.43
CA SER A 21 7.85 15.28 -6.10
C SER A 21 7.66 16.73 -5.62
N GLN A 22 6.50 17.33 -5.88
CA GLN A 22 6.14 18.68 -5.40
C GLN A 22 5.59 18.67 -3.96
N LEU A 23 5.41 17.49 -3.37
CA LEU A 23 4.93 17.33 -2.01
C LEU A 23 6.10 17.34 -1.03
N THR A 24 5.86 17.81 0.20
CA THR A 24 6.80 17.64 1.32
C THR A 24 6.99 16.16 1.66
N GLY A 25 8.02 15.83 2.45
CA GLY A 25 8.26 14.45 2.91
C GLY A 25 7.03 13.82 3.59
N GLY A 26 6.45 14.51 4.58
CA GLY A 26 5.21 14.07 5.23
C GLY A 26 4.03 13.90 4.27
N GLN A 27 3.83 14.81 3.31
CA GLN A 27 2.76 14.67 2.32
C GLN A 27 2.98 13.50 1.35
N GLN A 28 4.23 13.24 0.94
CA GLN A 28 4.57 12.07 0.12
C GLN A 28 4.25 10.77 0.88
N ALA A 29 4.69 10.67 2.13
CA ALA A 29 4.40 9.53 3.00
C ALA A 29 2.89 9.31 3.18
N LEU A 30 2.15 10.38 3.49
CA LEU A 30 0.69 10.33 3.63
C LEU A 30 0.01 9.95 2.31
N CYS A 31 0.52 10.42 1.17
CA CYS A 31 0.03 10.04 -0.15
C CYS A 31 0.17 8.54 -0.37
N MET A 32 1.36 7.97 -0.12
CA MET A 32 1.62 6.53 -0.28
C MET A 32 0.75 5.69 0.65
N PHE A 33 0.66 6.05 1.93
CA PHE A 33 -0.20 5.35 2.88
C PHE A 33 -1.67 5.36 2.45
N ARG A 34 -2.20 6.51 2.02
CA ARG A 34 -3.59 6.62 1.56
C ARG A 34 -3.88 5.83 0.29
N VAL A 35 -2.91 5.76 -0.64
CA VAL A 35 -3.03 4.92 -1.85
C VAL A 35 -3.04 3.45 -1.46
N MET A 36 -2.08 3.01 -0.64
CA MET A 36 -2.03 1.62 -0.14
C MET A 36 -3.33 1.25 0.56
N TYR A 37 -3.71 2.00 1.60
CA TYR A 37 -4.90 1.69 2.39
C TYR A 37 -6.16 1.70 1.51
N GLY A 38 -6.33 2.72 0.68
CA GLY A 38 -7.52 2.92 -0.15
C GLY A 38 -7.77 1.81 -1.19
N HIS A 39 -6.73 1.11 -1.63
CA HIS A 39 -6.84 -0.03 -2.54
C HIS A 39 -6.88 -1.38 -1.82
N SER A 40 -6.47 -1.45 -0.56
CA SER A 40 -6.31 -2.68 0.19
C SER A 40 -7.42 -2.97 1.20
N TYR A 41 -8.19 -1.97 1.66
CA TYR A 41 -9.06 -2.14 2.85
C TYR A 41 -10.42 -2.78 2.62
N LYS A 42 -10.90 -2.86 1.37
CA LYS A 42 -12.30 -3.18 1.10
C LYS A 42 -12.62 -4.67 1.14
N SER A 43 -11.67 -5.51 0.75
CA SER A 43 -11.83 -6.96 0.71
C SER A 43 -10.49 -7.67 0.62
N ALA A 44 -10.44 -8.94 1.04
CA ALA A 44 -9.29 -9.82 0.87
C ALA A 44 -8.84 -9.94 -0.60
N ALA A 45 -9.78 -9.95 -1.55
CA ALA A 45 -9.49 -10.00 -2.98
C ALA A 45 -8.79 -8.71 -3.45
N GLU A 46 -9.30 -7.54 -3.06
CA GLU A 46 -8.67 -6.26 -3.39
C GLU A 46 -7.30 -6.11 -2.72
N TYR A 47 -7.17 -6.55 -1.46
CA TYR A 47 -5.88 -6.63 -0.75
C TYR A 47 -4.84 -7.43 -1.55
N TYR A 48 -5.18 -8.65 -1.95
CA TYR A 48 -4.31 -9.53 -2.74
C TYR A 48 -3.97 -8.95 -4.11
N ALA A 49 -4.98 -8.54 -4.88
CA ALA A 49 -4.79 -8.04 -6.24
C ALA A 49 -3.95 -6.75 -6.24
N TRP A 50 -4.17 -5.86 -5.27
CA TRP A 50 -3.40 -4.64 -5.15
C TRP A 50 -1.94 -4.89 -4.78
N ILE A 51 -1.67 -5.75 -3.80
CA ILE A 51 -0.29 -6.09 -3.42
C ILE A 51 0.44 -6.76 -4.58
N SER A 52 -0.22 -7.69 -5.27
CA SER A 52 0.35 -8.37 -6.44
C SER A 52 0.64 -7.38 -7.56
N TYR A 53 -0.26 -6.41 -7.81
CA TYR A 53 -0.03 -5.33 -8.76
C TYR A 53 1.22 -4.50 -8.40
N MET A 54 1.37 -4.10 -7.14
CA MET A 54 2.52 -3.31 -6.67
C MET A 54 3.85 -4.07 -6.80
N LEU A 55 3.83 -5.39 -6.60
CA LEU A 55 4.99 -6.27 -6.79
C LEU A 55 5.28 -6.59 -8.26
N SER A 56 4.28 -6.48 -9.14
CA SER A 56 4.45 -6.70 -10.59
C SER A 56 5.22 -5.59 -11.31
N ILE A 57 5.26 -4.38 -10.73
CA ILE A 57 5.89 -3.21 -11.33
C ILE A 57 7.20 -2.89 -10.58
N PRO A 58 8.35 -2.86 -11.28
CA PRO A 58 9.63 -2.54 -10.66
C PRO A 58 9.60 -1.22 -9.84
N GLY A 59 10.03 -1.29 -8.58
CA GLY A 59 10.17 -0.14 -7.67
C GLY A 59 8.88 0.40 -7.07
N TYR A 60 7.70 -0.10 -7.46
CA TYR A 60 6.42 0.37 -6.89
C TYR A 60 6.23 -0.05 -5.44
N TRP A 61 6.53 -1.32 -5.13
CA TRP A 61 6.51 -1.83 -3.76
C TRP A 61 7.42 -1.01 -2.85
N ASP A 62 8.68 -0.80 -3.26
CA ASP A 62 9.68 -0.12 -2.43
C ASP A 62 9.26 1.31 -2.12
N ARG A 63 8.82 2.07 -3.14
CA ARG A 63 8.30 3.44 -2.96
C ARG A 63 7.09 3.51 -2.04
N MET A 64 6.18 2.54 -2.15
CA MET A 64 5.01 2.49 -1.26
C MET A 64 5.45 2.21 0.18
N MET A 65 6.33 1.23 0.37
CA MET A 65 6.85 0.87 1.68
C MET A 65 7.69 1.98 2.32
N GLU A 66 8.43 2.78 1.55
CA GLU A 66 9.11 3.99 2.05
C GLU A 66 8.13 4.95 2.74
N GLY A 67 7.00 5.24 2.09
CA GLY A 67 5.98 6.12 2.66
C GLY A 67 5.24 5.53 3.86
N VAL A 68 5.04 4.20 3.89
CA VAL A 68 4.46 3.52 5.06
C VAL A 68 5.44 3.52 6.24
N ARG A 69 6.73 3.27 6.00
CA ARG A 69 7.79 3.26 7.01
C ARG A 69 8.05 4.63 7.63
N PHE A 70 7.76 5.72 6.91
CA PHE A 70 7.93 7.07 7.40
C PHE A 70 7.25 7.32 8.77
N PHE A 71 6.08 6.74 9.00
CA PHE A 71 5.33 6.92 10.25
C PHE A 71 5.76 5.96 11.38
N ASP A 72 6.83 5.19 11.17
CA ASP A 72 7.52 4.32 12.13
C ASP A 72 6.59 3.38 12.91
N GLU A 73 5.70 2.71 12.18
CA GLU A 73 4.79 1.71 12.76
C GLU A 73 5.22 0.30 12.37
N SER A 74 5.64 -0.48 13.37
CA SER A 74 6.18 -1.82 13.18
C SER A 74 5.15 -2.86 12.71
N GLY A 75 3.87 -2.70 13.05
CA GLY A 75 2.83 -3.70 12.83
C GLY A 75 2.39 -3.85 11.38
N ILE A 76 1.98 -2.76 10.73
CA ILE A 76 1.54 -2.74 9.33
C ILE A 76 2.70 -2.99 8.39
N VAL A 77 3.90 -2.47 8.71
CA VAL A 77 5.12 -2.73 7.94
C VAL A 77 5.47 -4.21 8.01
N ALA A 78 5.49 -4.81 9.20
CA ALA A 78 5.77 -6.23 9.36
C ALA A 78 4.73 -7.10 8.65
N LEU A 79 3.45 -6.75 8.74
CA LEU A 79 2.38 -7.47 8.06
C LEU A 79 2.51 -7.41 6.53
N LEU A 80 2.81 -6.23 5.97
CA LEU A 80 2.96 -6.08 4.52
C LEU A 80 4.17 -6.86 3.99
N GLU A 81 5.30 -6.86 4.71
CA GLU A 81 6.47 -7.67 4.35
C GLU A 81 6.21 -9.18 4.52
N GLU A 82 5.44 -9.58 5.54
CA GLU A 82 5.00 -10.97 5.69
C GLU A 82 4.11 -11.39 4.51
N THR A 83 3.13 -10.56 4.14
CA THR A 83 2.27 -10.82 2.98
C THR A 83 3.09 -10.99 1.71
N ARG A 84 4.07 -10.10 1.47
CA ARG A 84 5.00 -10.22 0.36
C ARG A 84 5.74 -11.56 0.40
N GLY A 85 6.33 -11.92 1.54
CA GLY A 85 7.10 -13.15 1.69
C GLY A 85 6.27 -14.42 1.45
N GLN A 86 5.04 -14.48 1.96
CA GLN A 86 4.14 -15.61 1.74
C GLN A 86 3.73 -15.75 0.26
N LEU A 87 3.38 -14.63 -0.38
CA LEU A 87 3.05 -14.61 -1.80
C LEU A 87 4.25 -14.95 -2.69
N GLU A 88 5.45 -14.43 -2.37
CA GLU A 88 6.70 -14.75 -3.07
C GLU A 88 7.00 -16.24 -3.01
N ALA A 89 6.93 -16.84 -1.82
CA ALA A 89 7.15 -18.27 -1.62
C ALA A 89 6.14 -19.12 -2.42
N ARG A 90 4.86 -18.76 -2.39
CA ARG A 90 3.81 -19.43 -3.16
C ARG A 90 4.06 -19.29 -4.67
N ASN A 91 4.28 -18.07 -5.15
CA ASN A 91 4.42 -17.79 -6.58
C ASN A 91 5.67 -18.47 -7.16
N SER A 92 6.77 -18.51 -6.39
CA SER A 92 7.96 -19.27 -6.76
C SER A 92 7.67 -20.77 -6.88
N ARG A 93 6.98 -21.36 -5.90
CA ARG A 93 6.58 -22.78 -5.89
C ARG A 93 5.69 -23.15 -7.08
N LEU A 94 4.74 -22.28 -7.41
CA LEU A 94 3.72 -22.52 -8.45
C LEU A 94 4.10 -21.94 -9.83
N LYS A 95 5.23 -21.24 -9.93
CA LYS A 95 5.69 -20.53 -11.15
C LYS A 95 4.64 -19.55 -11.70
N VAL A 96 4.00 -18.81 -10.81
CA VAL A 96 3.00 -17.77 -11.14
C VAL A 96 3.69 -16.41 -11.18
N ASN A 97 3.36 -15.57 -12.16
CA ASN A 97 3.85 -14.20 -12.20
C ASN A 97 2.92 -13.25 -11.46
N TRP A 98 3.48 -12.21 -10.84
CA TRP A 98 2.71 -11.15 -10.17
C TRP A 98 1.68 -10.47 -11.07
N GLY A 99 2.02 -10.26 -12.34
CA GLY A 99 1.17 -9.58 -13.31
C GLY A 99 -0.06 -10.39 -13.75
N ASP A 100 -0.09 -11.69 -13.43
CA ASP A 100 -1.20 -12.57 -13.77
C ASP A 100 -2.27 -12.60 -12.67
N ALA A 101 -2.03 -11.97 -11.51
CA ALA A 101 -2.92 -11.99 -10.37
C ALA A 101 -4.25 -11.25 -10.66
N THR A 102 -5.37 -11.89 -10.30
CA THR A 102 -6.71 -11.32 -10.48
C THR A 102 -7.56 -11.42 -9.21
N LEU A 103 -8.62 -10.62 -9.13
CA LEU A 103 -9.60 -10.70 -8.04
C LEU A 103 -10.26 -12.09 -7.93
N MET A 104 -10.34 -12.84 -9.04
CA MET A 104 -10.99 -14.15 -9.11
C MET A 104 -10.10 -15.30 -8.65
N ASP A 105 -8.80 -15.07 -8.42
CA ASP A 105 -7.87 -16.15 -8.06
C ASP A 105 -8.26 -16.80 -6.74
N LEU A 106 -8.77 -15.99 -5.80
CA LEU A 106 -9.21 -16.48 -4.50
C LEU A 106 -10.43 -17.41 -4.62
N GLU A 107 -11.26 -17.27 -5.64
CA GLU A 107 -12.43 -18.16 -5.86
C GLU A 107 -12.02 -19.55 -6.37
N ARG A 108 -10.79 -19.70 -6.87
CA ARG A 108 -10.31 -20.89 -7.58
C ARG A 108 -9.18 -21.61 -6.85
N ASP A 109 -8.65 -21.00 -5.79
CA ASP A 109 -7.55 -21.51 -4.99
C ASP A 109 -7.85 -21.34 -3.51
N ASP A 110 -8.32 -22.42 -2.88
CA ASP A 110 -8.66 -22.45 -1.45
C ASP A 110 -7.45 -22.19 -0.54
N GLU A 111 -6.25 -22.63 -0.93
CA GLU A 111 -5.02 -22.42 -0.16
C GLU A 111 -4.67 -20.92 -0.15
N LEU A 112 -4.72 -20.28 -1.33
CA LEU A 112 -4.51 -18.84 -1.47
C LEU A 112 -5.60 -18.04 -0.75
N MET A 113 -6.87 -18.44 -0.87
CA MET A 113 -7.98 -17.79 -0.18
C MET A 113 -7.78 -17.80 1.34
N GLN A 114 -7.45 -18.95 1.94
CA GLN A 114 -7.23 -19.04 3.38
C GLN A 114 -6.05 -18.20 3.85
N MET A 115 -4.93 -18.27 3.11
CA MET A 115 -3.73 -17.46 3.38
C MET A 115 -4.06 -15.97 3.36
N ILE A 116 -4.66 -15.49 2.27
CA ILE A 116 -4.95 -14.06 2.09
C ILE A 116 -6.00 -13.57 3.07
N LYS A 117 -7.03 -14.38 3.36
CA LYS A 117 -8.03 -14.02 4.36
C LYS A 117 -7.39 -13.83 5.74
N SER A 118 -6.50 -14.73 6.15
CA SER A 118 -5.78 -14.59 7.42
C SER A 118 -4.92 -13.31 7.48
N LEU A 119 -4.23 -12.98 6.39
CA LEU A 119 -3.43 -11.75 6.30
C LEU A 119 -4.32 -10.50 6.27
N PHE A 120 -5.45 -10.56 5.58
CA PHE A 120 -6.42 -9.47 5.50
C PHE A 120 -7.11 -9.21 6.85
N ASP A 121 -7.54 -10.26 7.57
CA ASP A 121 -8.13 -10.11 8.91
C ASP A 121 -7.14 -9.42 9.87
N ARG A 122 -5.84 -9.72 9.74
CA ARG A 122 -4.78 -9.02 10.49
C ARG A 122 -4.57 -7.59 10.02
N PHE A 123 -4.69 -7.34 8.72
CA PHE A 123 -4.63 -5.98 8.16
C PHE A 123 -5.73 -5.10 8.74
N GLU A 124 -6.95 -5.61 8.83
CA GLU A 124 -8.08 -4.92 9.46
C GLU A 124 -7.85 -4.62 10.95
N GLN A 125 -7.09 -5.48 11.65
CA GLN A 125 -6.74 -5.27 13.06
C GLN A 125 -5.66 -4.21 13.27
N VAL A 126 -4.64 -4.14 12.41
CA VAL A 126 -3.50 -3.21 12.56
C VAL A 126 -3.76 -1.82 11.95
N ALA A 127 -4.63 -1.74 10.94
CA ALA A 127 -4.89 -0.48 10.23
C ALA A 127 -5.45 0.65 11.13
N PRO A 128 -6.39 0.42 12.07
CA PRO A 128 -6.90 1.47 12.96
C PRO A 128 -5.82 2.12 13.84
N MET A 129 -4.86 1.31 14.31
CA MET A 129 -3.72 1.82 15.08
C MET A 129 -2.82 2.68 14.20
N THR A 130 -2.51 2.21 13.00
CA THR A 130 -1.72 2.97 12.01
C THR A 130 -2.38 4.33 11.70
N HIS A 131 -3.69 4.35 11.46
CA HIS A 131 -4.44 5.60 11.27
C HIS A 131 -4.31 6.56 12.45
N SER A 132 -4.39 6.04 13.68
CA SER A 132 -4.28 6.84 14.90
C SER A 132 -2.89 7.46 15.06
N ILE A 133 -1.84 6.72 14.73
CA ILE A 133 -0.45 7.18 14.75
C ILE A 133 -0.23 8.26 13.70
N ILE A 134 -0.64 8.03 12.45
CA ILE A 134 -0.53 9.01 11.37
C ILE A 134 -1.29 10.29 11.75
N ALA A 135 -2.50 10.16 12.27
CA ALA A 135 -3.30 11.31 12.71
C ALA A 135 -2.62 12.09 13.85
N LYS A 136 -1.95 11.40 14.78
CA LYS A 136 -1.15 12.03 15.84
C LYS A 136 0.06 12.75 15.25
N TYR A 137 0.79 12.11 14.34
CA TYR A 137 1.96 12.70 13.68
C TYR A 137 1.59 13.99 12.94
N ILE A 138 0.51 13.97 12.14
CA ILE A 138 0.03 15.14 11.41
C ILE A 138 -0.30 16.30 12.35
N ARG A 139 -0.95 16.02 13.49
CA ARG A 139 -1.28 17.07 14.47
C ARG A 139 -0.05 17.65 15.17
N SER A 140 1.02 16.86 15.30
CA SER A 140 2.27 17.28 15.93
C SER A 140 3.24 17.99 14.97
N HIS A 141 3.07 17.84 13.65
CA HIS A 141 3.95 18.41 12.62
C HIS A 141 3.15 19.09 11.49
N PRO A 142 2.22 20.04 11.80
CA PRO A 142 1.33 20.62 10.79
C PRO A 142 2.08 21.31 9.63
N GLU A 143 3.28 21.83 9.87
CA GLU A 143 4.16 22.43 8.86
C GLU A 143 4.48 21.48 7.70
N GLU A 144 4.59 20.18 7.97
CA GLU A 144 4.82 19.18 6.94
C GLU A 144 3.60 18.91 6.07
N PHE A 145 2.39 19.28 6.50
CA PHE A 145 1.15 18.88 5.80
C PHE A 145 0.34 20.05 5.23
N VAL A 146 0.55 21.27 5.76
CA VAL A 146 -0.21 22.47 5.37
C VAL A 146 0.47 23.25 4.24
N LEU A 147 1.80 23.22 4.16
CA LEU A 147 2.58 23.88 3.12
C LEU A 147 2.90 22.91 1.98
N LEU A 148 3.03 23.42 0.75
CA LEU A 148 3.61 22.66 -0.36
C LEU A 148 5.14 22.81 -0.32
N ALA A 149 5.89 21.86 -0.90
CA ALA A 149 7.33 22.02 -1.00
C ALA A 149 7.66 23.23 -1.90
N ASP A 150 8.67 24.01 -1.51
CA ASP A 150 9.18 25.16 -2.28
C ASP A 150 9.83 24.71 -3.61
#